data_AF-A0A8S9FLR9-F1
#
_entry.id   AF-A0A8S9FLR9-F1
#
_cell.length_a   1.000
_cell.length_b   1.000
_cell.length_c   1.000
_cell.angle_alpha   90.00
_cell.angle_beta   90.00
_cell.angle_gamma   90.00
#
_symmetry.space_group_name_H-M   'P 1'
#
loop_
_entity.id
_entity.type
_entity.pdbx_description
1 polymer ?
#
loop_
_entity_poly.entity_id
_entity_poly.type
_entity_poly.pdbx_seq_one_letter_code
_entity_poly.pdbx_strand_id
1 'polypeptide(L)' 'MLLHQTLRTAGKPGRQVKVEEEDERSSYGEMIACDNNECKIEWFHFGCVGLKDQPKGKWYCPDCATVKKSRKGR' A
#
# COMPACT_ATOMS: atom_id res chain seq x y z
N MET A 1 20.73 -40.16 25.40
CA MET A 1 22.19 -40.09 25.55
C MET A 1 22.81 -40.25 24.18
N LEU A 2 23.25 -39.15 23.55
CA LEU A 2 24.18 -39.04 22.42
C LEU A 2 23.81 -39.84 21.14
N LEU A 3 23.83 -39.33 19.90
CA LEU A 3 24.60 -38.27 19.27
C LEU A 3 23.76 -37.73 18.11
N HIS A 4 23.52 -36.42 18.01
CA HIS A 4 23.44 -35.79 16.68
C HIS A 4 24.39 -34.59 16.69
N GLN A 5 25.61 -34.92 16.25
CA GLN A 5 26.61 -34.06 15.63
C GLN A 5 26.93 -32.73 16.33
N THR A 6 27.84 -32.84 17.29
CA THR A 6 29.08 -32.07 17.37
C THR A 6 29.26 -30.84 16.44
N LEU A 7 29.29 -29.68 17.08
CA LEU A 7 30.32 -28.63 16.96
C LEU A 7 30.21 -27.68 15.74
N ARG A 8 29.65 -26.49 15.94
CA ARG A 8 30.40 -25.24 16.25
C ARG A 8 31.32 -24.79 15.11
N THR A 9 30.77 -24.05 14.15
CA THR A 9 31.54 -22.95 13.53
C THR A 9 31.45 -21.73 14.44
N ALA A 10 32.58 -21.36 15.02
CA ALA A 10 32.77 -20.11 15.73
C ALA A 10 32.76 -18.96 14.70
N GLY A 11 31.87 -17.98 14.88
CA GLY A 11 31.71 -16.86 13.96
C GLY A 11 30.81 -15.74 14.47
N LYS A 12 31.30 -15.02 15.49
CA LYS A 12 30.88 -13.68 15.97
C LYS A 12 29.50 -13.48 16.66
N PRO A 13 29.45 -12.59 17.67
CA PRO A 13 28.26 -12.26 18.42
C PRO A 13 27.42 -11.25 17.64
N GLY A 14 26.22 -11.66 17.27
CA GLY A 14 25.25 -10.78 16.65
C GLY A 14 23.90 -11.42 16.88
N ARG A 15 23.29 -11.05 18.01
CA ARG A 15 21.87 -11.17 18.36
C ARG A 15 21.10 -12.07 17.38
N GLN A 16 20.81 -13.29 17.81
CA GLN A 16 19.86 -14.16 17.13
C GLN A 16 18.48 -13.50 17.24
N VAL A 17 18.24 -12.52 16.38
CA VAL A 17 16.92 -11.98 16.12
C VAL A 17 16.20 -13.11 15.42
N LYS A 18 15.31 -13.72 16.19
CA LYS A 18 14.12 -14.46 15.76
C LYS A 18 13.70 -13.93 14.37
N VAL A 19 13.62 -14.76 13.34
CA VAL A 19 12.86 -14.41 12.13
C VAL A 19 11.36 -14.44 12.46
N GLU A 20 11.00 -13.53 13.37
CA GLU A 20 9.70 -12.88 13.52
C GLU A 20 9.89 -11.42 13.05
N GLU A 21 10.56 -11.29 11.91
CA GLU A 21 11.03 -10.08 11.22
C GLU A 21 10.99 -10.53 9.75
N GLU A 22 10.40 -9.82 8.79
CA GLU A 22 10.26 -8.39 8.69
C GLU A 22 8.87 -8.07 8.15
N ASP A 23 8.52 -6.81 8.37
CA ASP A 23 7.62 -5.94 7.63
C ASP A 23 7.60 -6.20 6.09
N GLU A 24 7.24 -7.39 5.60
CA GLU A 24 6.34 -7.51 4.46
C GLU A 24 4.94 -7.07 4.91
N ARG A 25 4.89 -5.92 5.61
CA ARG A 25 3.81 -4.95 5.56
C ARG A 25 3.75 -4.51 4.12
N SER A 26 3.27 -5.39 3.25
CA SER A 26 1.98 -5.32 2.56
C SER A 26 1.29 -3.96 2.60
N SER A 27 2.05 -2.88 2.47
CA SER A 27 1.63 -1.62 1.90
C SER A 27 1.77 -1.78 0.39
N TYR A 28 1.16 -2.85 -0.14
CA TYR A 28 0.63 -2.83 -1.49
C TYR A 28 -0.50 -1.80 -1.42
N GLY A 29 -0.13 -0.53 -1.55
CA GLY A 29 -0.87 0.61 -1.03
C GLY A 29 -2.34 0.61 -1.43
N GLU A 30 -3.19 1.07 -0.51
CA GLU A 30 -4.62 1.20 -0.72
C GLU A 30 -4.93 1.87 -2.07
N MET A 31 -5.73 1.20 -2.90
CA MET A 31 -6.13 1.67 -4.22
C MET A 31 -7.63 2.00 -4.22
N ILE A 32 -8.00 3.04 -4.96
CA ILE A 32 -9.39 3.45 -5.17
C ILE A 32 -9.73 3.48 -6.65
N ALA A 33 -10.95 3.05 -6.97
CA ALA A 33 -11.54 3.19 -8.30
C ALA A 33 -12.32 4.51 -8.41
N CYS A 34 -12.12 5.24 -9.50
CA CYS A 34 -12.93 6.39 -9.89
C CYS A 34 -14.32 5.91 -10.31
N ASP A 35 -15.38 6.48 -9.74
CA ASP A 35 -16.77 6.16 -10.07
C ASP A 35 -17.22 6.69 -11.45
N ASN A 36 -16.33 7.38 -12.18
CA ASN A 36 -16.62 7.84 -13.53
C ASN A 36 -16.29 6.73 -14.56
N ASN A 37 -17.31 6.16 -15.19
CA ASN A 37 -17.16 5.13 -16.24
C ASN A 37 -16.42 5.63 -17.50
N GLU A 38 -16.31 6.95 -17.68
CA GLU A 38 -15.52 7.55 -18.78
C GLU A 38 -14.05 7.80 -18.39
N CYS A 39 -13.64 7.44 -17.17
CA CYS A 39 -12.26 7.57 -16.72
C CYS A 39 -11.38 6.52 -17.41
N LYS A 40 -10.26 6.92 -18.00
CA LYS A 40 -9.35 5.99 -18.72
C LYS A 40 -8.46 5.15 -17.80
N ILE A 41 -8.22 5.63 -16.58
CA ILE A 41 -7.26 5.02 -15.65
C ILE A 41 -8.00 4.20 -14.59
N GLU A 42 -9.13 4.71 -14.11
CA GLU A 42 -10.01 4.13 -13.09
C GLU A 42 -9.34 3.89 -11.72
N TRP A 43 -8.15 3.27 -11.65
CA TRP A 43 -7.47 2.89 -10.42
C TRP A 43 -6.36 3.86 -10.00
N PHE A 44 -6.39 4.29 -8.74
CA PHE A 44 -5.43 5.24 -8.18
C PHE A 44 -4.99 4.84 -6.78
N HIS A 45 -3.71 5.04 -6.44
CA HIS A 45 -3.25 4.87 -5.06
C HIS A 45 -3.74 6.02 -4.19
N PHE A 46 -4.12 5.73 -2.95
CA PHE A 46 -4.59 6.72 -1.97
C PHE A 46 -3.59 7.87 -1.80
N GLY A 47 -2.30 7.55 -1.66
CA GLY A 47 -1.23 8.54 -1.55
C GLY A 47 -1.08 9.45 -2.78
N CYS A 48 -1.32 8.94 -3.99
CA CYS A 48 -1.23 9.74 -5.22
C CYS A 48 -2.36 10.76 -5.32
N VAL A 49 -3.51 10.49 -4.70
CA VAL A 49 -4.70 11.35 -4.75
C VAL A 49 -4.99 12.06 -3.42
N GLY A 50 -4.09 11.94 -2.44
CA GLY A 50 -4.24 12.56 -1.13
C GLY A 50 -5.35 11.97 -0.26
N LEU A 51 -5.78 10.74 -0.55
CA LEU A 51 -6.66 9.99 0.35
C LEU A 51 -5.83 9.39 1.48
N LYS A 52 -6.37 9.46 2.70
CA LYS A 52 -5.79 8.84 3.89
C LYS A 52 -6.55 7.59 4.33
N ASP A 53 -7.78 7.44 3.85
CA ASP A 53 -8.72 6.41 4.29
C ASP A 53 -9.76 6.20 3.20
N GLN A 54 -10.47 5.06 3.24
CA GLN A 54 -11.47 4.73 2.25
C GLN A 54 -12.65 5.72 2.36
N PRO A 55 -12.97 6.47 1.28
CA PRO A 55 -14.07 7.43 1.32
C PRO A 55 -15.40 6.68 1.44
N LYS A 56 -16.28 7.17 2.31
CA LYS A 56 -17.65 6.64 2.44
C LYS A 56 -18.51 7.17 1.30
N GLY A 57 -18.43 6.53 0.13
CA GLY A 57 -19.30 6.83 -1.02
C GLY A 57 -18.57 6.88 -2.36
N LYS A 58 -19.16 7.61 -3.32
CA LYS A 58 -18.58 7.78 -4.65
C LYS A 58 -17.34 8.67 -4.57
N TRP A 59 -16.23 8.18 -5.09
CA TRP A 59 -15.01 8.96 -5.24
C TRP A 59 -14.72 9.19 -6.72
N TYR A 60 -14.17 10.37 -7.02
CA TYR A 60 -13.78 10.76 -8.37
C TYR A 60 -12.34 11.25 -8.34
N CYS A 61 -11.55 10.85 -9.34
CA CYS A 61 -10.18 11.33 -9.50
C CYS A 61 -10.14 12.85 -9.74
N PRO A 62 -9.02 13.54 -9.45
CA PRO A 62 -8.91 15.01 -9.56
C PRO A 62 -9.25 15.54 -10.96
N ASP A 63 -8.98 14.76 -12.00
CA ASP A 63 -9.35 15.06 -13.38
C ASP A 63 -10.88 15.08 -13.57
N CYS A 64 -11.56 13.98 -13.20
CA CYS A 64 -13.02 13.85 -13.30
C CYS A 64 -13.78 14.77 -12.32
N ALA A 65 -13.19 15.07 -11.16
CA ALA A 65 -13.77 15.98 -10.18
C ALA A 65 -13.81 17.43 -10.68
N THR A 66 -12.80 17.86 -11.45
CA THR A 66 -12.69 19.23 -11.98
C THR A 66 -13.68 19.50 -13.11
N VAL A 67 -13.88 18.52 -14.02
CA VAL A 67 -14.83 18.64 -15.15
C VAL A 67 -16.25 18.99 -14.67
N LYS A 68 -16.71 18.42 -13.55
CA LYS A 68 -18.05 18.67 -13.01
C LYS A 68 -18.23 20.08 -12.42
N LYS A 69 -17.15 20.78 -12.07
CA LYS A 69 -17.20 22.10 -11.39
C LYS A 69 -17.27 23.26 -12.39
N SER A 70 -16.90 23.04 -13.64
CA SER A 70 -16.72 24.10 -14.66
C SER A 70 -18.03 24.64 -15.28
N ARG A 71 -19.21 24.16 -14.91
CA ARG A 71 -20.50 24.67 -15.45
C ARG A 71 -21.13 25.82 -14.65
N LYS A 72 -20.43 26.40 -13.68
CA LYS A 72 -20.92 27.58 -12.93
C LYS A 72 -20.00 28.78 -13.17
N GLY A 73 -20.21 29.49 -14.27
CA GLY A 73 -19.50 30.74 -14.55
C GLY A 73 -19.42 31.11 -16.02
N ARG A 74 -20.55 31.40 -16.66
CA ARG A 74 -20.64 32.39 -17.74
C ARG A 74 -22.03 32.98 -17.77
#